data_AF-A0A4V3HHB1-F1
#
_entry.id   AF-A0A4V3HHB1-F1
#
_cell.length_a   1.000
_cell.length_b   1.000
_cell.length_c   1.000
_cell.angle_alpha   90.00
_cell.angle_beta   90.00
_cell.angle_gamma   90.00
#
_symmetry.space_group_name_H-M   'P 1'
#
loop_
_entity.id
_entity.type
_entity.pdbx_description
1 polymer ?
#
loop_
_entity_poly.entity_id
_entity_poly.type
_entity_poly.pdbx_seq_one_letter_code
_entity_poly.pdbx_strand_id
1 'polypeptide(L)' 'MKKMKNAVALVLVAIMMSSCATLFGGPVTASQKRKPAGGEQQRQIRVVALVADIIIFAPSVIVDFATGAIYKPR' A
#
# COMPACT_ATOMS: atom_id res chain seq x y z
N MET A 1 4.21 13.56 -29.32
CA MET A 1 3.19 12.48 -29.33
C MET A 1 3.56 11.27 -28.46
N LYS A 2 4.68 10.57 -28.71
CA LYS A 2 5.04 9.31 -28.00
C LYS A 2 5.19 9.45 -26.47
N LYS A 3 5.88 10.51 -26.01
CA LYS A 3 6.07 10.79 -24.57
C LYS A 3 4.77 11.10 -23.83
N MET A 4 3.85 11.81 -24.48
CA MET A 4 2.55 12.17 -23.92
C MET A 4 1.62 10.95 -23.82
N LYS A 5 1.65 10.06 -24.82
CA LYS A 5 0.94 8.78 -24.78
C LYS A 5 1.46 7.86 -23.66
N ASN A 6 2.78 7.84 -23.44
CA ASN A 6 3.37 7.07 -22.33
C ASN A 6 2.98 7.64 -20.96
N ALA A 7 2.98 8.97 -20.79
CA ALA A 7 2.57 9.60 -19.54
C ALA A 7 1.08 9.33 -19.22
N VAL A 8 0.20 9.43 -20.22
CA VAL A 8 -1.22 9.10 -20.07
C VAL A 8 -1.41 7.63 -19.72
N ALA A 9 -0.70 6.71 -20.39
CA ALA A 9 -0.74 5.29 -20.06
C ALA A 9 -0.26 5.01 -18.63
N LEU A 10 0.79 5.69 -18.17
CA LEU A 10 1.34 5.53 -16.82
C LEU A 10 0.35 6.03 -15.75
N VAL A 11 -0.32 7.15 -16.01
CA VAL A 11 -1.39 7.69 -15.14
C VAL A 11 -2.60 6.76 -15.12
N LEU A 12 -3.02 6.23 -16.28
CA LEU A 12 -4.13 5.28 -16.34
C LEU A 12 -3.82 3.99 -15.56
N VAL A 13 -2.61 3.44 -15.73
CA VAL A 13 -2.15 2.27 -14.96
C VAL A 13 -2.11 2.59 -13.47
N ALA A 14 -1.60 3.75 -13.06
CA ALA A 14 -1.61 4.17 -11.66
C ALA A 14 -3.04 4.25 -11.09
N ILE A 15 -3.99 4.80 -11.85
CA ILE A 15 -5.41 4.89 -11.46
C ILE A 15 -6.01 3.48 -11.33
N MET A 16 -5.78 2.58 -12.28
CA MET A 16 -6.29 1.20 -12.21
C MET A 16 -5.70 0.42 -11.03
N MET A 17 -4.45 0.71 -10.66
CA MET A 17 -3.76 0.09 -9.52
C MET A 17 -4.15 0.70 -8.16
N SER A 18 -4.93 1.79 -8.11
CA SER A 18 -5.39 2.42 -6.86
C SER A 18 -6.23 1.49 -5.96
N SER A 19 -6.82 0.44 -6.54
CA SER A 19 -7.62 -0.57 -5.82
C SER A 19 -6.82 -1.83 -5.45
N CYS A 20 -5.65 -2.03 -6.06
CA CYS A 20 -4.68 -3.09 -5.72
C CYS A 20 -3.51 -2.47 -4.95
N ALA A 21 -3.82 -1.84 -3.83
CA ALA A 21 -2.85 -1.12 -3.00
C ALA A 21 -1.71 -2.01 -2.47
N THR A 22 -1.79 -3.32 -2.65
CA THR A 22 -0.85 -4.32 -2.14
C THR A 22 -0.63 -5.42 -3.17
N LEU A 23 0.62 -5.86 -3.35
CA LEU A 23 0.92 -7.11 -4.08
C LEU A 23 0.39 -8.36 -3.35
N PHE A 24 0.23 -8.29 -2.02
CA PHE A 24 -0.13 -9.43 -1.16
C PHE A 24 -1.21 -9.13 -0.09
N GLY A 25 -2.12 -8.20 -0.36
CA GLY A 25 -3.12 -7.73 0.61
C GLY A 25 -4.55 -7.66 0.06
N GLY A 26 -5.50 -7.85 0.96
CA GLY A 26 -6.94 -7.73 0.69
C GLY A 26 -7.48 -6.36 1.09
N PRO A 27 -8.81 -6.21 1.26
CA PRO A 27 -9.42 -4.93 1.60
C PRO A 27 -8.87 -4.34 2.91
N VAL A 28 -8.57 -3.05 2.89
CA VAL A 28 -8.04 -2.32 4.06
C VAL A 28 -9.19 -1.89 4.98
N THR A 29 -9.17 -2.38 6.21
CA THR A 29 -10.17 -2.08 7.23
C THR A 29 -10.00 -0.68 7.84
N ALA A 30 -11.06 -0.16 8.47
CA ALA A 30 -11.00 1.11 9.20
C ALA A 30 -9.94 1.11 10.31
N SER A 31 -9.73 -0.05 10.96
CA SER A 31 -8.74 -0.22 12.02
C SER A 31 -7.29 -0.01 11.53
N GLN A 32 -7.00 -0.44 10.30
CA GLN A 32 -5.68 -0.31 9.68
C GLN A 32 -5.38 1.14 9.27
N LYS A 33 -6.40 1.86 8.77
CA LYS A 33 -6.30 3.26 8.34
C LYS A 33 -6.14 4.21 9.51
N ARG A 34 -6.80 3.94 10.64
CA ARG A 34 -6.72 4.78 11.85
C ARG A 34 -5.29 4.80 12.40
N LYS A 35 -4.74 6.00 12.61
CA LYS A 35 -3.50 6.17 13.37
C LYS A 35 -3.79 6.07 14.89
N PRO A 36 -2.96 5.36 15.67
CA PRO A 36 -3.10 5.31 17.12
C PRO A 36 -3.00 6.71 17.74
N ALA A 37 -3.85 7.00 18.72
CA ALA A 37 -3.73 8.19 19.55
C ALA A 37 -2.58 8.02 20.57
N GLY A 38 -2.16 9.12 21.21
CA GLY A 38 -1.16 9.06 22.29
C GLY A 38 -1.61 8.11 23.40
N GLY A 39 -0.77 7.15 23.76
CA GLY A 39 -1.08 6.12 24.76
C GLY A 39 -1.79 4.87 24.22
N GLU A 40 -2.22 4.86 22.95
CA GLU A 40 -2.76 3.64 22.33
C GLU A 40 -1.65 2.68 21.89
N GLN A 41 -1.97 1.38 21.89
CA GLN A 41 -1.06 0.36 21.37
C GLN A 41 -0.76 0.59 19.88
N GLN A 42 0.52 0.50 19.53
CA GLN A 42 0.97 0.62 18.15
C GLN A 42 0.46 -0.53 17.28
N ARG A 43 0.09 -0.23 16.04
CA ARG A 43 -0.37 -1.22 15.06
C ARG A 43 0.73 -2.23 14.74
N GLN A 44 0.38 -3.52 14.70
CA GLN A 44 1.31 -4.57 14.31
C GLN A 44 1.48 -4.60 12.78
N ILE A 45 2.71 -4.81 12.31
CA ILE A 45 3.04 -4.91 10.89
C ILE A 45 2.91 -6.38 10.43
N ARG A 46 2.43 -6.58 9.19
CA ARG A 46 2.48 -7.86 8.48
C ARG A 46 3.91 -8.08 7.96
N VAL A 47 4.78 -8.62 8.81
CA VAL A 47 6.23 -8.77 8.52
C VAL A 47 6.51 -9.50 7.20
N VAL A 48 5.75 -10.55 6.90
CA VAL A 48 5.90 -11.30 5.64
C VAL A 48 5.61 -10.41 4.42
N ALA A 49 4.58 -9.57 4.48
CA ALA A 49 4.26 -8.63 3.41
C ALA A 49 5.38 -7.58 3.25
N LEU A 50 5.87 -7.03 4.36
CA LEU A 50 7.00 -6.08 4.34
C LEU A 50 8.24 -6.67 3.67
N VAL A 51 8.60 -7.91 4.00
CA VAL A 51 9.76 -8.59 3.40
C VAL A 51 9.52 -8.85 1.92
N ALA A 52 8.32 -9.31 1.55
CA ALA A 52 7.96 -9.56 0.15
C ALA A 52 8.01 -8.27 -0.68
N ASP A 53 7.48 -7.16 -0.16
CA ASP A 53 7.48 -5.86 -0.83
C ASP A 53 8.91 -5.35 -1.04
N ILE A 54 9.79 -5.46 -0.04
CA ILE A 54 11.20 -5.04 -0.16
C ILE A 54 11.94 -5.84 -1.24
N ILE A 55 11.71 -7.15 -1.32
CA ILE A 55 12.44 -8.04 -2.23
C ILE A 55 11.87 -7.99 -3.66
N ILE A 56 10.54 -7.97 -3.80
CA ILE A 56 9.86 -8.13 -5.10
C ILE A 56 9.61 -6.77 -5.76
N PHE A 57 9.17 -5.76 -4.99
CA PHE A 57 8.80 -4.47 -5.54
C PHE A 57 8.82 -3.36 -4.47
N ALA A 58 10.02 -2.87 -4.15
CA ALA A 58 10.21 -1.90 -3.06
C ALA A 58 9.27 -0.67 -3.05
N PRO A 59 8.79 -0.12 -4.20
CA PRO A 59 7.81 0.96 -4.17
C PRO A 59 6.48 0.60 -3.46
N SER A 60 6.07 -0.67 -3.46
CA SER A 60 4.87 -1.13 -2.75
C SER A 60 4.93 -0.86 -1.25
N VAL A 61 6.10 -0.99 -0.62
CA VAL A 61 6.29 -0.69 0.81
C VAL A 61 5.73 0.68 1.17
N ILE A 62 6.05 1.70 0.37
CA ILE A 62 5.61 3.09 0.63
C ILE A 62 4.08 3.20 0.52
N VAL A 63 3.50 2.56 -0.49
CA VAL A 63 2.05 2.55 -0.73
C VAL A 63 1.32 1.79 0.38
N ASP A 64 1.84 0.65 0.82
CA ASP A 64 1.32 -0.19 1.90
C ASP A 64 1.31 0.54 3.25
N PHE A 65 2.37 1.32 3.54
CA PHE A 65 2.41 2.19 4.73
C PHE A 65 1.45 3.38 4.62
N ALA A 66 1.33 4.00 3.44
CA ALA A 66 0.47 5.16 3.22
C ALA A 66 -1.02 4.80 3.30
N THR A 67 -1.40 3.64 2.76
CA THR A 67 -2.78 3.13 2.78
C THR A 67 -3.14 2.43 4.09
N GLY A 68 -2.14 2.01 4.85
CA GLY A 68 -2.30 1.24 6.08
C GLY A 68 -2.46 -0.27 5.86
N ALA A 69 -2.38 -0.74 4.62
CA ALA A 69 -2.51 -2.16 4.29
C ALA A 69 -1.41 -3.04 4.90
N ILE A 70 -0.25 -2.43 5.22
CA ILE A 70 0.86 -3.09 5.90
C ILE A 70 0.54 -3.54 7.33
N TYR A 71 -0.49 -2.97 7.95
CA TYR A 71 -0.86 -3.28 9.34
C TYR A 71 -1.78 -4.49 9.40
N LYS A 72 -1.70 -5.28 10.47
CA LYS A 72 -2.65 -6.37 10.71
C LYS A 72 -4.05 -5.80 10.97
N PRO A 73 -5.11 -6.39 10.40
CA PRO A 73 -6.47 -6.11 10.84
C PRO A 73 -6.64 -6.53 12.31
N ARG A 74 -7.46 -5.79 13.05
CA ARG A 74 -7.89 -6.17 14.40
C ARG A 74 -8.94 -7.27 14.36
#